data_AF-A0A917AJ70-F1
#
_entry.id   AF-A0A917AJ70-F1
#
_cell.length_a   1.000
_cell.length_b   1.000
_cell.length_c   1.000
_cell.angle_alpha   90.00
_cell.angle_beta   90.00
_cell.angle_gamma   90.00
#
_symmetry.space_group_name_H-M   'P 1'
#
loop_
_entity.id
_entity.type
_entity.pdbx_description
1 polymer ?
#
loop_
_entity_poly.entity_id
_entity_poly.type
_entity_poly.pdbx_seq_one_letter_code
_entity_poly.pdbx_strand_id
1 'polypeptide(L)'
;MDEKFYTIDQIADILGMHHKTIRKFITEGKLRANKVGKQWRIAGHDLSVFMEHNNVNVSHKNEVESEGIEFSTSEIGMKSRVDKVEIATVVDIHDVDIDESSRISNMLLAVMNSKDAKLSNSTINVKYYQSERNVKVMLWGDLEFTKVMLDCIEMLTENKRK
;
A
#
# COMPACT_ATOMS: atom_id res chain seq x y z
N MET A 1 -6.49 -1.51 -34.76
CA MET A 1 -5.45 -1.15 -33.79
C MET A 1 -5.07 -2.43 -33.08
N ASP A 2 -3.82 -2.85 -33.12
CA ASP A 2 -3.40 -4.14 -32.57
C ASP A 2 -3.50 -4.13 -31.03
N GLU A 3 -4.39 -4.95 -30.48
CA GLU A 3 -4.46 -5.19 -29.04
C GLU A 3 -3.22 -5.98 -28.60
N LYS A 4 -2.27 -5.28 -27.96
CA LYS A 4 -1.12 -5.93 -27.33
C LYS A 4 -1.57 -6.59 -26.02
N PHE A 5 -1.27 -7.87 -25.90
CA PHE A 5 -1.49 -8.65 -24.68
C PHE A 5 -0.17 -8.92 -23.97
N TYR A 6 -0.19 -8.83 -22.65
CA TYR A 6 0.96 -9.04 -21.79
C TYR A 6 0.76 -10.24 -20.86
N THR A 7 1.85 -10.90 -20.49
CA THR A 7 1.87 -11.86 -19.38
C THR A 7 2.01 -11.16 -18.03
N ILE A 8 1.76 -11.90 -16.97
CA ILE A 8 2.05 -11.49 -15.59
C ILE A 8 3.52 -11.06 -15.45
N ASP A 9 4.45 -11.84 -15.99
CA ASP A 9 5.89 -11.57 -15.86
C ASP A 9 6.30 -10.31 -16.63
N GLN A 10 5.74 -10.10 -17.83
CA GLN A 10 5.98 -8.87 -18.59
C GLN A 10 5.45 -7.63 -17.88
N ILE A 11 4.27 -7.73 -17.25
CA ILE A 11 3.72 -6.62 -16.46
C ILE A 11 4.53 -6.39 -15.19
N ALA A 12 5.00 -7.45 -14.54
CA ALA A 12 5.91 -7.36 -13.42
C ALA A 12 7.17 -6.56 -13.79
N ASP A 13 7.75 -6.83 -14.95
CA ASP A 13 8.92 -6.11 -15.46
C ASP A 13 8.61 -4.64 -15.79
N ILE A 14 7.47 -4.37 -16.44
CA ILE A 14 7.03 -3.01 -16.81
C ILE A 14 6.76 -2.16 -15.57
N LEU A 15 6.12 -2.73 -14.54
CA LEU A 15 5.74 -2.03 -13.31
C LEU A 15 6.82 -2.08 -12.23
N GLY A 16 7.89 -2.84 -12.42
CA GLY A 16 8.90 -3.07 -11.37
C GLY A 16 8.36 -3.80 -10.14
N MET A 17 7.26 -4.55 -10.28
CA MET A 17 6.58 -5.25 -9.19
C MET A 17 6.80 -6.76 -9.25
N HIS A 18 6.74 -7.44 -8.11
CA HIS A 18 6.84 -8.90 -8.09
C HIS A 18 5.62 -9.58 -8.72
N HIS A 19 5.81 -10.65 -9.49
CA HIS A 19 4.73 -11.39 -10.17
C HIS A 19 3.60 -11.84 -9.23
N LYS A 20 3.92 -12.08 -7.96
CA LYS A 20 2.95 -12.49 -6.91
C LYS A 20 1.96 -11.36 -6.63
N THR A 21 2.42 -10.12 -6.64
CA THR A 21 1.60 -8.91 -6.47
C THR A 21 0.69 -8.73 -7.67
N ILE A 22 1.20 -8.89 -8.88
CA ILE A 22 0.38 -8.85 -10.11
C ILE A 22 -0.69 -9.95 -10.09
N ARG A 23 -0.34 -11.18 -9.68
CA ARG A 23 -1.32 -12.28 -9.53
C ARG A 23 -2.38 -11.95 -8.48
N LYS A 24 -1.98 -11.33 -7.36
CA LYS A 24 -2.89 -10.88 -6.31
C LYS A 24 -3.88 -9.85 -6.87
N PHE A 25 -3.41 -8.84 -7.61
CA PHE A 25 -4.28 -7.84 -8.24
C PHE A 25 -5.27 -8.43 -9.24
N ILE A 26 -4.88 -9.46 -10.00
CA ILE A 26 -5.79 -10.19 -10.88
C ILE A 26 -6.85 -10.94 -10.05
N THR A 27 -6.43 -11.61 -8.98
CA THR A 27 -7.34 -12.39 -8.13
C THR A 27 -8.32 -11.52 -7.35
N GLU A 28 -7.88 -10.32 -6.95
CA GLU A 28 -8.70 -9.30 -6.26
C GLU A 28 -9.55 -8.47 -7.23
N GLY A 29 -9.44 -8.69 -8.54
CA GLY A 29 -10.20 -7.96 -9.56
C GLY A 29 -9.74 -6.53 -9.81
N LYS A 30 -8.62 -6.10 -9.22
CA LYS A 30 -8.03 -4.77 -9.43
C LYS A 30 -7.44 -4.62 -10.82
N LEU A 31 -6.80 -5.68 -11.34
CA LEU A 31 -6.26 -5.73 -12.70
C LEU A 31 -7.07 -6.73 -13.54
N ARG A 32 -7.71 -6.24 -14.60
CA ARG A 32 -8.46 -7.11 -15.52
C ARG A 32 -7.50 -7.99 -16.31
N ALA A 33 -7.78 -9.28 -16.33
CA ALA A 33 -7.00 -10.28 -17.05
C ALA A 33 -7.90 -11.41 -17.53
N ASN A 34 -7.60 -11.94 -18.72
CA ASN A 34 -8.25 -13.10 -19.29
C ASN A 34 -7.37 -14.33 -19.13
N LYS A 35 -7.94 -15.43 -18.67
CA LYS A 35 -7.21 -16.70 -18.55
C LYS A 35 -7.26 -17.43 -19.88
N VAL A 36 -6.10 -17.60 -20.51
CA VAL A 36 -5.95 -18.30 -21.78
C VAL A 36 -5.05 -19.53 -21.56
N GLY A 37 -5.68 -20.70 -21.53
CA GLY A 37 -5.01 -21.95 -21.16
C GLY A 37 -4.48 -21.91 -19.72
N LYS A 38 -3.15 -22.08 -19.56
CA LYS A 38 -2.46 -22.05 -18.25
C LYS A 38 -1.94 -20.66 -17.86
N GLN A 39 -2.06 -19.67 -18.73
CA GLN A 39 -1.49 -18.33 -18.52
C GLN A 39 -2.57 -17.26 -18.44
N TRP A 40 -2.28 -16.19 -17.70
CA TRP A 40 -3.07 -14.97 -17.73
C TRP A 40 -2.58 -14.05 -18.86
N ARG A 41 -3.52 -13.43 -19.56
CA ARG A 41 -3.29 -12.42 -20.60
C ARG A 41 -3.97 -11.14 -20.16
N ILE A 42 -3.22 -10.05 -20.14
CA ILE A 42 -3.72 -8.73 -19.75
C ILE A 42 -3.65 -7.83 -20.98
N ALA A 43 -4.74 -7.16 -21.33
CA ALA A 43 -4.74 -6.21 -22.44
C ALA A 43 -3.99 -4.93 -22.05
N GLY A 44 -3.30 -4.30 -23.00
CA GLY A 44 -2.62 -3.02 -22.76
C GLY A 44 -3.56 -1.92 -22.26
N HIS A 45 -4.81 -1.89 -22.75
CA HIS A 45 -5.83 -0.96 -22.28
C HIS A 45 -6.15 -1.17 -20.80
N ASP A 46 -6.35 -2.42 -20.36
CA ASP A 46 -6.63 -2.76 -18.96
C ASP A 46 -5.45 -2.37 -18.04
N LEU A 47 -4.22 -2.47 -18.53
CA LEU A 47 -3.03 -2.01 -17.81
C LEU A 47 -3.01 -0.49 -17.66
N SER A 48 -3.32 0.27 -18.71
CA SER A 48 -3.39 1.73 -18.63
C SER A 48 -4.47 2.20 -17.65
N VAL A 49 -5.66 1.59 -17.71
CA VAL A 49 -6.74 1.87 -16.77
C VAL A 49 -6.30 1.55 -15.34
N PHE A 50 -5.60 0.42 -15.12
CA PHE A 50 -5.06 0.07 -13.81
C PHE A 50 -4.03 1.08 -13.28
N MET A 51 -3.17 1.63 -14.14
CA MET A 51 -2.18 2.65 -13.76
C MET A 51 -2.86 3.97 -13.39
N GLU A 52 -3.87 4.41 -14.16
CA GLU A 52 -4.63 5.63 -13.88
C GLU A 52 -5.40 5.53 -12.55
N HIS A 53 -6.00 4.38 -12.25
CA HIS A 53 -6.76 4.19 -11.02
C HIS A 53 -5.90 4.06 -9.76
N ASN A 54 -4.63 3.67 -9.90
CA ASN A 54 -3.72 3.49 -8.76
C ASN A 54 -2.68 4.62 -8.63
N ASN A 55 -2.79 5.71 -9.40
CA ASN A 55 -1.84 6.83 -9.40
C ASN A 55 -0.36 6.39 -9.40
N VAL A 56 -0.06 5.25 -10.04
CA VAL A 56 1.31 4.72 -10.11
C VAL A 56 2.08 5.56 -11.12
N ASN A 57 2.71 6.63 -10.64
CA ASN A 57 3.68 7.39 -11.40
C ASN A 57 4.91 6.50 -11.60
N VAL A 58 5.02 5.88 -12.78
CA VAL A 58 6.21 5.15 -13.21
C VAL A 58 7.32 6.17 -13.47
N SER A 59 8.02 6.56 -12.40
CA SER A 59 9.30 7.26 -12.50
C SER A 59 10.41 6.22 -12.55
N HIS A 60 11.20 6.30 -13.61
CA HIS A 60 12.34 5.45 -13.92
C HIS A 60 13.26 5.21 -12.70
N LYS A 61 13.75 3.96 -12.60
CA LYS A 61 14.84 3.46 -11.73
C LYS A 61 15.94 4.52 -11.48
N ASN A 62 16.34 4.65 -10.21
CA ASN A 62 17.71 4.38 -9.78
C ASN A 62 17.81 4.26 -8.24
N GLU A 63 18.48 3.18 -7.83
CA GLU A 63 19.39 3.06 -6.67
C GLU A 63 18.85 3.08 -5.22
N VAL A 64 19.07 1.92 -4.58
CA VAL A 64 19.53 1.67 -3.21
C VAL A 64 18.53 1.84 -2.04
N GLU A 65 18.18 0.68 -1.48
CA GLU A 65 17.94 0.36 -0.06
C GLU A 65 17.10 1.34 0.77
N SER A 66 15.81 1.03 0.88
CA SER A 66 15.06 1.08 2.14
C SER A 66 13.84 0.21 1.96
N GLU A 67 13.64 -0.77 2.85
CA GLU A 67 12.40 -1.54 2.96
C GLU A 67 11.25 -0.63 3.42
N GLY A 68 10.85 0.31 2.55
CA GLY A 68 9.64 1.08 2.71
C GLY A 68 8.49 0.21 2.26
N ILE A 69 7.67 -0.24 3.21
CA ILE A 69 6.51 -1.04 2.89
C ILE A 69 5.34 -0.08 2.60
N GLU A 70 4.89 -0.07 1.35
CA GLU A 70 3.77 0.74 0.86
C GLU A 70 2.53 -0.17 0.72
N PHE A 71 1.46 0.15 1.45
CA PHE A 71 0.19 -0.56 1.32
C PHE A 71 -0.97 0.41 1.11
N SER A 72 -1.82 0.09 0.13
CA SER A 72 -3.04 0.85 -0.19
C SER A 72 -4.27 -0.06 -0.17
N THR A 73 -5.31 0.35 0.55
CA THR A 73 -6.60 -0.35 0.71
C THR A 73 -7.60 0.09 -0.37
N SER A 74 -7.43 -0.35 -1.62
CA SER A 74 -8.46 -0.18 -2.64
C SER A 74 -9.48 -1.32 -2.60
N GLU A 75 -10.63 -1.11 -1.96
CA GLU A 75 -11.85 -1.88 -2.21
C GLU A 75 -12.81 -1.09 -3.10
N ILE A 76 -13.28 -1.76 -4.15
CA ILE A 76 -14.28 -1.30 -5.12
C ILE A 76 -15.64 -1.33 -4.41
N GLY A 77 -16.14 -0.17 -3.99
CA GLY A 77 -17.41 -0.06 -3.28
C GLY A 77 -18.04 1.31 -3.45
N MET A 78 -18.89 1.43 -4.45
CA MET A 78 -19.76 2.57 -4.77
C MET A 78 -20.39 3.22 -3.52
N LYS A 79 -19.85 4.36 -3.07
CA LYS A 79 -20.63 5.40 -2.37
C LYS A 79 -20.00 6.78 -2.54
N SER A 80 -20.72 7.60 -3.27
CA SER A 80 -20.57 9.04 -3.39
C SER A 80 -20.76 9.72 -2.02
N ARG A 81 -19.68 9.81 -1.24
CA ARG A 81 -19.38 11.00 -0.45
C ARG A 81 -17.95 11.36 -0.80
N VAL A 82 -17.76 12.51 -1.43
CA VAL A 82 -16.44 13.13 -1.42
C VAL A 82 -16.13 13.34 0.05
N ASP A 83 -15.21 12.58 0.62
CA ASP A 83 -14.70 12.89 1.94
C ASP A 83 -14.13 14.30 1.84
N LYS A 84 -14.76 15.24 2.56
CA LYS A 84 -14.40 16.67 2.48
C LYS A 84 -12.98 16.94 3.00
N VAL A 85 -12.38 15.95 3.67
CA VAL A 85 -11.16 16.08 4.44
C VAL A 85 -10.28 14.89 4.13
N GLU A 86 -9.18 15.16 3.44
CA GLU A 86 -8.05 14.24 3.27
C GLU A 86 -6.94 14.70 4.22
N ILE A 87 -6.31 13.73 4.91
CA ILE A 87 -5.29 14.00 5.91
C ILE A 87 -3.99 13.36 5.48
N ALA A 88 -2.91 14.14 5.57
CA ALA A 88 -1.54 13.65 5.50
C ALA A 88 -0.88 13.88 6.87
N THR A 89 -0.39 12.82 7.50
CA THR A 89 0.24 12.88 8.82
C THR A 89 1.60 12.20 8.80
N VAL A 90 2.59 12.83 9.43
CA VAL A 90 3.91 12.23 9.69
C VAL A 90 4.10 12.14 11.20
N VAL A 91 4.40 10.94 11.69
CA VAL A 91 4.65 10.66 13.10
C VAL A 91 6.08 10.14 13.26
N ASP A 92 6.89 10.88 14.00
CA ASP A 92 8.24 10.46 14.37
C ASP A 92 8.21 9.82 15.78
N ILE A 93 8.59 8.56 15.85
CA ILE A 93 8.68 7.77 17.08
C ILE A 93 10.16 7.54 17.38
N HIS A 94 10.64 8.06 18.51
CA HIS A 94 12.04 7.98 18.90
C HIS A 94 12.32 6.80 19.86
N ASP A 95 13.61 6.48 19.97
CA ASP A 95 14.14 5.45 20.88
C ASP A 95 13.57 4.05 20.60
N VAL A 96 13.35 3.72 19.34
CA VAL A 96 12.78 2.44 18.91
C VAL A 96 13.91 1.52 18.47
N ASP A 97 13.95 0.29 18.99
CA ASP A 97 14.87 -0.74 18.50
C ASP A 97 14.29 -1.50 17.29
N ILE A 98 15.07 -2.44 16.76
CA ILE A 98 14.69 -3.19 15.57
C ILE A 98 13.50 -4.14 15.79
N ASP A 99 13.36 -4.70 16.99
CA ASP A 99 12.28 -5.63 17.34
C ASP A 99 10.97 -4.84 17.54
N GLU A 100 11.05 -3.71 18.24
CA GLU A 100 9.94 -2.79 18.43
C GLU A 100 9.48 -2.16 17.11
N SER A 101 10.42 -1.78 16.24
CA SER A 101 10.10 -1.31 14.89
C SER A 101 9.31 -2.35 14.09
N SER A 102 9.77 -3.61 14.14
CA SER A 102 9.08 -4.74 13.51
C SER A 102 7.68 -4.97 14.10
N ARG A 103 7.53 -4.86 15.42
CA ARG A 103 6.24 -4.99 16.11
C ARG A 103 5.27 -3.87 15.72
N ILE A 104 5.73 -2.62 15.73
CA ILE A 104 4.94 -1.44 15.36
C ILE A 104 4.46 -1.58 13.91
N SER A 105 5.39 -1.84 12.99
CA SER A 105 5.07 -2.01 11.57
C SER A 105 4.03 -3.12 11.35
N ASN A 106 4.28 -4.32 11.89
CA ASN A 106 3.37 -5.45 11.71
C ASN A 106 1.97 -5.19 12.30
N MET A 107 1.87 -4.52 13.45
CA MET A 107 0.56 -4.22 14.05
C MET A 107 -0.20 -3.17 13.24
N LEU A 108 0.46 -2.08 12.82
CA LEU A 108 -0.17 -1.06 11.98
C LEU A 108 -0.66 -1.66 10.65
N LEU A 109 0.13 -2.55 10.05
CA LEU A 109 -0.27 -3.30 8.86
C LEU A 109 -1.43 -4.25 9.11
N ALA A 110 -1.47 -4.91 10.28
CA ALA A 110 -2.58 -5.80 10.63
C ALA A 110 -3.89 -5.02 10.82
N VAL A 111 -3.84 -3.85 11.46
CA VAL A 111 -4.98 -2.95 11.61
C VAL A 111 -5.49 -2.49 10.25
N MET A 112 -4.60 -2.07 9.36
CA MET A 112 -4.95 -1.64 8.00
C MET A 112 -5.57 -2.77 7.16
N ASN A 113 -5.12 -4.03 7.34
CA ASN A 113 -5.67 -5.19 6.64
C ASN A 113 -6.91 -5.80 7.34
N SER A 114 -7.37 -5.24 8.46
CA SER A 114 -8.60 -5.69 9.09
C SER A 114 -9.79 -5.34 8.19
N LYS A 115 -10.77 -6.25 8.07
CA LYS A 115 -11.86 -6.20 7.07
C LYS A 115 -12.93 -5.13 7.35
N ASP A 116 -12.53 -3.96 7.83
CA ASP A 116 -13.44 -2.83 7.97
C ASP A 116 -13.43 -2.02 6.67
N ALA A 117 -14.53 -2.09 5.93
CA ALA A 117 -14.73 -1.41 4.64
C ALA A 117 -14.60 0.13 4.73
N LYS A 118 -14.48 0.67 5.95
CA LYS A 118 -14.30 2.08 6.24
C LYS A 118 -12.87 2.59 6.03
N LEU A 119 -11.87 1.71 5.92
CA LEU A 119 -10.48 2.11 5.63
C LEU A 119 -10.20 2.23 4.11
N SER A 120 -11.21 2.31 3.25
CA SER A 120 -11.01 2.37 1.80
C SER A 120 -10.31 3.67 1.37
N ASN A 121 -9.26 3.57 0.55
CA ASN A 121 -8.43 4.67 0.03
C ASN A 121 -7.43 5.29 1.02
N SER A 122 -6.97 4.52 2.00
CA SER A 122 -5.90 4.95 2.90
C SER A 122 -4.58 4.25 2.59
N THR A 123 -3.48 4.96 2.81
CA THR A 123 -2.12 4.49 2.60
C THR A 123 -1.28 4.74 3.84
N ILE A 124 -0.50 3.75 4.23
CA ILE A 124 0.54 3.87 5.25
C ILE A 124 1.90 3.55 4.63
N ASN A 125 2.90 4.34 5.01
CA ASN A 125 4.30 4.03 4.81
C ASN A 125 5.03 4.09 6.15
N VAL A 126 5.83 3.07 6.45
CA VAL A 126 6.64 3.01 7.67
C VAL A 126 8.10 2.89 7.26
N LYS A 127 8.96 3.76 7.81
CA LYS A 127 10.41 3.72 7.66
C LYS A 127 11.08 3.67 9.01
N TYR A 128 12.09 2.84 9.13
CA TYR A 128 12.93 2.76 10.32
C TYR A 128 14.35 3.20 9.96
N TYR A 129 14.89 4.17 10.69
CA TYR A 129 16.31 4.53 10.56
C TYR A 129 17.08 3.98 11.75
N GLN A 130 17.82 2.90 11.49
CA GLN A 130 18.56 2.16 12.50
C GLN A 130 19.62 3.01 13.22
N SER A 131 20.28 3.93 12.50
CA SER A 131 21.31 4.82 13.05
C SER A 131 20.76 5.81 14.09
N GLU A 132 19.50 6.22 13.93
CA GLU A 132 18.85 7.23 14.78
C GLU A 132 17.86 6.61 15.77
N ARG A 133 17.68 5.27 15.71
CA ARG A 133 16.68 4.53 16.51
C ARG A 133 15.30 5.19 16.44
N ASN A 134 14.87 5.58 15.24
CA ASN A 134 13.61 6.26 15.00
C ASN A 134 12.76 5.53 13.95
N VAL A 135 11.46 5.51 14.18
CA VAL A 135 10.45 5.05 13.23
C VAL A 135 9.66 6.25 12.76
N LYS A 136 9.61 6.45 11.45
CA LYS A 136 8.79 7.45 10.78
C LYS A 136 7.60 6.76 10.15
N VAL A 137 6.41 7.11 10.61
CA VAL A 137 5.14 6.64 10.05
C VAL A 137 4.52 7.77 9.25
N MET A 138 4.21 7.52 7.99
CA MET A 138 3.49 8.44 7.10
C MET A 138 2.12 7.86 6.79
N LEU A 139 1.08 8.64 7.03
CA LEU A 139 -0.32 8.26 6.86
C LEU A 139 -0.97 9.20 5.86
N TRP A 140 -1.69 8.65 4.89
CA TRP A 140 -2.57 9.36 3.98
C TRP A 140 -3.94 8.69 4.01
N GLY A 141 -5.00 9.45 4.23
CA GLY A 141 -6.35 8.89 4.24
C GLY A 141 -7.39 9.83 4.83
N ASP A 142 -8.54 9.28 5.18
CA ASP A 142 -9.63 10.03 5.79
C ASP A 142 -9.42 10.27 7.30
N LEU A 143 -10.35 11.03 7.89
CA LEU A 143 -10.31 11.39 9.32
C LEU A 143 -10.55 10.20 10.26
N GLU A 144 -11.42 9.26 9.90
CA GLU A 144 -11.72 8.08 10.74
C GLU A 144 -10.53 7.13 10.75
N PHE A 145 -9.94 6.87 9.58
CA PHE A 145 -8.67 6.15 9.42
C PHE A 145 -7.56 6.77 10.25
N THR A 146 -7.30 8.07 10.06
CA THR A 146 -6.18 8.73 10.74
C THR A 146 -6.34 8.66 12.26
N LYS A 147 -7.56 8.83 12.77
CA LYS A 147 -7.84 8.73 14.20
C LYS A 147 -7.52 7.33 14.73
N VAL A 148 -8.04 6.27 14.07
CA VAL A 148 -7.78 4.88 14.48
C VAL A 148 -6.28 4.57 14.47
N MET A 149 -5.55 5.06 13.47
CA MET A 149 -4.11 4.84 13.37
C MET A 149 -3.33 5.58 14.47
N LEU A 150 -3.69 6.82 14.79
CA LEU A 150 -3.08 7.56 15.89
C LEU A 150 -3.35 6.89 17.24
N ASP A 151 -4.58 6.43 17.48
CA ASP A 151 -4.95 5.68 18.69
C ASP A 151 -4.10 4.38 18.80
N CYS A 152 -3.89 3.67 17.69
CA CYS A 152 -3.02 2.48 17.66
C CYS A 152 -1.55 2.82 17.98
N ILE A 153 -1.02 3.92 17.42
CA ILE A 153 0.35 4.38 17.69
C ILE A 153 0.50 4.77 19.16
N GLU A 154 -0.50 5.43 19.75
CA GLU A 154 -0.52 5.75 21.18
C GLU A 154 -0.43 4.47 22.01
N MET A 155 -1.30 3.48 21.77
CA MET A 155 -1.27 2.21 22.50
C MET A 155 0.08 1.47 22.38
N LEU A 156 0.70 1.51 21.21
CA LEU A 156 2.00 0.87 20.95
C LEU A 156 3.17 1.59 21.64
N THR A 157 3.07 2.91 21.80
CA THR A 157 4.14 3.73 22.38
C THR A 157 4.00 3.90 23.90
N GLU A 158 2.79 3.83 24.46
CA GLU A 158 2.53 3.92 25.89
C GLU A 158 3.11 2.77 26.71
N ASN A 159 3.35 1.60 26.09
CA ASN A 159 3.99 0.46 26.74
C ASN A 159 5.41 0.76 27.26
N LYS A 160 5.99 1.91 26.90
CA LYS A 160 7.28 2.42 27.43
C LYS A 160 7.18 3.16 28.77
N ARG A 161 5.99 3.58 29.21
CA ARG A 161 5.82 4.44 30.40
C ARG A 161 5.53 3.69 31.71
N LYS A 162 5.55 2.35 31.70
CA LYS A 162 5.37 1.53 32.92
C LYS A 162 6.65 0.81 33.30
#